data_AF-A0A3D0NHU3-F1
#
_entry.id   AF-A0A3D0NHU3-F1
#
_cell.length_a   1.000
_cell.length_b   1.000
_cell.length_c   1.000
_cell.angle_alpha   90.00
_cell.angle_beta   90.00
_cell.angle_gamma   90.00
#
_symmetry.space_group_name_H-M   'P 1'
#
loop_
_entity.id
_entity.type
_entity.pdbx_description
1 polymer ?
#
loop_
_entity_poly.entity_id
_entity_poly.type
_entity_poly.pdbx_seq_one_letter_code
_entity_poly.pdbx_strand_id
1 'polypeptide(L)'
;MTNKFWQIDRRTLLKGAGISLALPLMEAMASKADKTRIPNRSCFMFFPNGVSLPPESHKAHKDWHWFPSGDGGDYKFTKSLAPLAPHRKEISILQGLSHP
;
A
#
# COMPACT_ATOMS: atom_id res chain seq x y z
N MET A 1 5.17 35.16 -50.80
CA MET A 1 3.89 35.33 -50.07
C MET A 1 3.98 34.55 -48.78
N THR A 2 3.94 35.22 -47.64
CA THR A 2 3.99 34.61 -46.30
C THR A 2 2.65 33.94 -46.00
N ASN A 3 2.65 32.63 -45.73
CA ASN A 3 1.44 31.91 -45.32
C ASN A 3 1.00 32.42 -43.94
N LYS A 4 -0.30 32.69 -43.81
CA LYS A 4 -0.90 33.17 -42.55
C LYS A 4 -0.97 32.02 -41.55
N PHE A 5 -0.68 32.26 -40.27
CA PHE A 5 -0.60 31.23 -39.22
C PHE A 5 -1.89 30.42 -39.01
N TRP A 6 -3.04 30.91 -39.46
CA TRP A 6 -4.33 30.23 -39.42
C TRP A 6 -4.65 29.38 -40.65
N GLN A 7 -3.80 29.37 -41.67
CA GLN A 7 -3.95 28.51 -42.83
C GLN A 7 -3.28 27.16 -42.58
N ILE A 8 -4.06 26.23 -42.03
CA ILE A 8 -3.63 24.85 -41.85
C ILE A 8 -3.79 24.12 -43.19
N ASP A 9 -2.75 23.38 -43.60
CA ASP A 9 -2.82 22.54 -44.79
C ASP A 9 -3.91 21.46 -44.62
N ARG A 10 -4.72 21.26 -45.67
CA ARG A 10 -5.83 20.29 -45.66
C ARG A 10 -5.36 18.89 -45.25
N ARG A 11 -4.16 18.47 -45.66
CA ARG A 11 -3.60 17.16 -45.33
C ARG A 11 -3.28 17.05 -43.85
N THR A 12 -2.81 18.13 -43.23
CA THR A 12 -2.53 18.19 -41.79
C THR A 12 -3.82 18.10 -40.98
N LEU A 13 -4.87 18.84 -41.37
CA LEU A 13 -6.18 18.76 -40.73
C LEU A 13 -6.74 17.33 -40.77
N LEU A 14 -6.72 16.69 -41.95
CA LEU A 14 -7.26 15.34 -42.13
C LEU A 14 -6.46 14.27 -41.37
N LYS A 15 -5.14 14.41 -41.26
CA LYS A 15 -4.31 13.51 -40.44
C LYS A 15 -4.66 13.63 -38.95
N GLY A 16 -4.78 14.85 -38.44
CA GLY A 16 -5.15 15.09 -37.04
C GLY A 16 -6.53 14.52 -36.72
N ALA A 17 -7.53 14.80 -37.58
CA ALA A 17 -8.89 14.28 -37.42
C ALA A 17 -8.95 12.75 -37.45
N GLY A 18 -8.19 12.10 -38.34
CA GLY A 18 -8.11 10.63 -38.38
C GLY A 18 -7.54 10.02 -37.09
N ILE A 19 -6.49 10.62 -36.54
CA ILE A 19 -5.89 10.20 -35.27
C ILE A 19 -6.88 10.38 -34.11
N SER A 20 -7.61 11.50 -34.06
CA SER A 20 -8.61 11.76 -33.02
C SER A 20 -9.79 10.76 -33.05
N LEU A 21 -10.15 10.25 -34.22
CA LEU A 21 -11.17 9.21 -34.37
C LEU A 21 -10.66 7.80 -34.04
N ALA A 22 -9.37 7.53 -34.32
CA ALA A 22 -8.75 6.24 -34.06
C ALA A 22 -8.35 6.03 -32.58
N LEU A 23 -7.94 7.11 -31.87
CA LEU A 23 -7.50 7.03 -30.47
C LEU A 23 -8.51 6.35 -29.53
N PRO A 24 -9.81 6.71 -29.56
CA PRO A 24 -10.83 6.05 -28.74
C PRO A 24 -11.01 4.57 -29.10
N LEU A 25 -10.76 4.17 -30.34
CA LEU A 25 -10.80 2.76 -30.76
C LEU A 25 -9.59 1.97 -30.23
N MET A 26 -8.45 2.63 -30.00
CA MET A 26 -7.28 1.99 -29.37
C MET A 26 -7.51 1.72 -27.88
N GLU A 27 -8.31 2.53 -27.18
CA GLU A 27 -8.78 2.21 -25.82
C GLU A 27 -9.60 0.90 -25.79
N ALA A 28 -10.28 0.54 -26.89
CA ALA A 28 -10.98 -0.75 -26.99
C ALA A 28 -10.03 -1.96 -27.16
N MET A 29 -8.76 -1.71 -27.49
CA MET A 29 -7.70 -2.73 -27.50
C MET A 29 -7.03 -2.89 -26.12
N ALA A 30 -7.28 -1.98 -25.18
CA ALA A 30 -6.95 -2.23 -23.80
C ALA A 30 -7.83 -3.40 -23.34
N SER A 31 -7.19 -4.51 -22.97
CA SER A 31 -7.89 -5.56 -22.23
C SER A 31 -8.56 -4.88 -21.05
N LYS A 32 -9.90 -4.93 -20.98
CA LYS A 32 -10.62 -4.54 -19.75
C LYS A 32 -9.88 -5.25 -18.65
N ALA A 33 -9.24 -4.48 -17.74
CA ALA A 33 -8.58 -5.06 -16.59
C ALA A 33 -9.61 -5.94 -15.92
N ASP A 34 -9.47 -7.25 -16.15
CA ASP A 34 -10.44 -8.20 -15.70
C ASP A 34 -10.50 -7.98 -14.19
N LYS A 35 -11.68 -7.90 -13.59
CA LYS A 35 -11.82 -7.84 -12.11
C LYS A 35 -11.41 -9.19 -11.49
N THR A 36 -10.45 -9.87 -12.11
CA THR A 36 -9.75 -11.04 -11.64
C THR A 36 -9.24 -10.71 -10.26
N ARG A 37 -9.73 -11.53 -9.33
CA ARG A 37 -9.35 -11.58 -7.93
C ARG A 37 -7.87 -11.23 -7.80
N ILE A 38 -7.58 -10.09 -7.16
CA ILE A 38 -6.21 -9.65 -6.90
C ILE A 38 -5.46 -10.84 -6.29
N PRO A 39 -4.32 -11.27 -6.88
CA PRO A 39 -3.60 -12.42 -6.36
C PRO A 39 -3.18 -12.16 -4.91
N ASN A 40 -3.35 -13.15 -4.04
CA ASN A 40 -2.90 -13.06 -2.65
C ASN A 40 -1.39 -12.84 -2.63
N ARG A 41 -0.93 -11.75 -2.00
CA ARG A 41 0.48 -11.42 -1.84
C ARG A 41 0.86 -11.55 -0.36
N SER A 42 1.93 -12.29 -0.08
CA SER A 42 2.53 -12.37 1.26
C SER A 42 3.72 -11.41 1.35
N CYS A 43 3.82 -10.66 2.45
CA CYS A 43 4.98 -9.82 2.76
C CYS A 43 5.58 -10.25 4.09
N PHE A 44 6.90 -10.39 4.14
CA PHE A 44 7.65 -10.66 5.35
C PHE A 44 8.59 -9.50 5.59
N MET A 45 8.53 -8.92 6.79
CA MET A 45 9.34 -7.78 7.19
C MET A 45 10.16 -8.17 8.42
N PHE A 46 11.44 -7.85 8.38
CA PHE A 46 12.37 -8.08 9.50
C PHE A 46 13.00 -6.75 9.91
N PHE A 47 13.00 -6.48 11.21
CA PHE A 47 13.63 -5.31 11.80
C PHE A 47 14.67 -5.80 12.83
N PRO A 48 15.99 -5.70 12.55
CA PRO A 48 17.03 -6.28 13.40
C PRO A 48 17.22 -5.56 14.73
N ASN A 49 16.84 -4.28 14.79
CA ASN A 49 16.88 -3.41 15.96
C ASN A 49 15.75 -2.38 15.82
N GLY A 50 15.39 -1.69 16.91
CA GLY A 50 14.48 -0.52 16.85
C GLY A 50 13.12 -0.71 17.50
N VAL A 51 12.92 -1.81 18.26
CA VAL A 51 11.75 -1.97 19.11
C VAL A 51 12.05 -1.60 20.55
N SER A 52 11.08 -0.96 21.20
CA SER A 52 11.16 -0.58 22.60
C SER A 52 10.91 -1.81 23.49
N LEU A 53 11.90 -2.23 24.27
CA LEU A 53 11.81 -3.35 25.23
C LEU A 53 12.24 -2.93 26.64
N PRO A 54 11.62 -1.90 27.24
CA PRO A 54 11.87 -1.53 28.65
C PRO A 54 11.60 -2.74 29.57
N PRO A 55 12.44 -2.96 30.61
CA PRO A 55 12.22 -3.99 31.61
C PRO A 55 10.99 -3.67 32.46
N GLU A 56 10.37 -4.67 33.08
CA GLU A 56 9.15 -4.51 33.91
C GLU A 56 9.31 -3.49 35.04
N SER A 57 10.52 -3.34 35.57
CA SER A 57 10.85 -2.36 36.61
C SER A 57 10.80 -0.90 36.13
N HIS A 58 10.79 -0.66 34.83
CA HIS A 58 10.81 0.67 34.24
C HIS A 58 9.39 1.22 34.04
N LYS A 59 9.14 2.48 34.42
CA LYS A 59 7.81 3.13 34.32
C LYS A 59 7.20 3.09 32.92
N ALA A 60 8.05 3.08 31.89
CA ALA A 60 7.61 3.03 30.49
C ALA A 60 7.16 1.63 30.02
N HIS A 61 7.36 0.57 30.80
CA HIS A 61 7.05 -0.80 30.37
C HIS A 61 5.59 -0.97 29.96
N LYS A 62 4.66 -0.57 30.82
CA LYS A 62 3.23 -0.71 30.57
C LYS A 62 2.75 -0.04 29.27
N ASP A 63 3.37 1.09 28.94
CA ASP A 63 2.93 1.93 27.82
C ASP A 63 3.68 1.66 26.51
N TRP A 64 4.99 1.40 26.59
CA TRP A 64 5.89 1.45 25.43
C TRP A 64 6.61 0.12 25.18
N HIS A 65 6.37 -0.91 25.98
CA HIS A 65 6.90 -2.24 25.67
C HIS A 65 6.30 -2.74 24.36
N TRP A 66 7.16 -3.32 23.50
CA TRP A 66 6.77 -3.73 22.15
C TRP A 66 5.70 -4.82 22.14
N PHE A 67 5.79 -5.77 23.06
CA PHE A 67 4.82 -6.84 23.19
C PHE A 67 3.57 -6.37 23.94
N PRO A 68 2.38 -6.88 23.56
CA PRO A 68 1.14 -6.59 24.28
C PRO A 68 1.17 -7.21 25.68
N SER A 69 0.24 -6.76 26.53
CA SER A 69 0.04 -7.32 27.86
C SER A 69 -1.07 -8.38 27.86
N GLY A 70 -0.89 -9.44 28.65
CA GLY A 70 -1.81 -10.57 28.74
C GLY A 70 -1.65 -11.58 27.62
N ASP A 71 -2.36 -12.70 27.73
CA ASP A 71 -2.21 -13.87 26.87
C ASP A 71 -3.48 -14.17 26.05
N GLY A 72 -3.31 -14.96 25.00
CA GLY A 72 -4.42 -15.49 24.20
C GLY A 72 -5.15 -14.43 23.36
N GLY A 73 -6.45 -14.67 23.11
CA GLY A 73 -7.29 -13.85 22.24
C GLY A 73 -7.64 -12.46 22.79
N ASP A 74 -7.37 -12.21 24.09
CA ASP A 74 -7.78 -10.99 24.79
C ASP A 74 -6.58 -10.13 25.24
N TYR A 75 -5.39 -10.36 24.65
CA TYR A 75 -4.23 -9.50 24.90
C TYR A 75 -4.56 -8.03 24.60
N LYS A 76 -3.91 -7.12 25.34
CA LYS A 76 -4.08 -5.66 25.23
C LYS A 76 -2.85 -5.02 24.60
N PHE A 77 -3.07 -4.30 23.50
CA PHE A 77 -2.03 -3.50 22.84
C PHE A 77 -1.47 -2.42 23.77
N THR A 78 -0.17 -2.20 23.68
CA THR A 78 0.54 -1.05 24.26
C THR A 78 0.42 0.16 23.32
N LYS A 79 0.94 1.33 23.72
CA LYS A 79 0.94 2.54 22.87
C LYS A 79 1.75 2.33 21.59
N SER A 80 2.81 1.52 21.64
CA SER A 80 3.61 1.12 20.47
C SER A 80 2.77 0.39 19.40
N LEU A 81 1.74 -0.34 19.81
CA LEU A 81 0.87 -1.12 18.93
C LEU A 81 -0.49 -0.43 18.67
N ALA A 82 -0.73 0.77 19.23
CA ALA A 82 -1.97 1.50 19.06
C ALA A 82 -2.38 1.74 17.58
N PRO A 83 -1.44 2.03 16.65
CA PRO A 83 -1.79 2.17 15.23
C PRO A 83 -2.39 0.90 14.60
N LEU A 84 -2.12 -0.27 15.19
CA LEU A 84 -2.62 -1.56 14.71
C LEU A 84 -4.00 -1.92 15.28
N ALA A 85 -4.57 -1.10 16.16
CA ALA A 85 -5.87 -1.34 16.79
C ALA A 85 -7.01 -1.68 15.80
N PRO A 86 -7.15 -1.04 14.62
CA PRO A 86 -8.18 -1.41 13.65
C PRO A 86 -8.10 -2.87 13.16
N HIS A 87 -6.90 -3.45 13.19
CA HIS A 87 -6.61 -4.80 12.71
C HIS A 87 -6.39 -5.81 13.85
N ARG A 88 -6.77 -5.51 15.10
CA ARG A 88 -6.53 -6.39 16.26
C ARG A 88 -6.95 -7.85 15.95
N LYS A 89 -8.15 -8.05 15.41
CA LYS A 89 -8.71 -9.39 15.15
C LYS A 89 -7.96 -10.19 14.08
N GLU A 90 -7.08 -9.53 13.31
CA GLU A 90 -6.31 -10.11 12.21
C GLU A 90 -4.83 -10.36 12.59
N ILE A 91 -4.42 -10.00 13.82
CA ILE A 91 -3.03 -10.04 14.26
C ILE A 91 -2.82 -11.10 15.34
N SER A 92 -1.84 -11.96 15.09
CA SER A 92 -1.26 -12.86 16.11
C SER A 92 0.14 -12.39 16.46
N ILE A 93 0.41 -12.22 17.75
CA ILE A 93 1.72 -11.83 18.28
C ILE A 93 2.30 -13.02 19.02
N LEU A 94 3.51 -13.43 18.63
CA LEU A 94 4.24 -14.55 19.23
C LEU A 94 5.49 -13.99 19.91
N GLN A 95 5.74 -14.43 21.15
CA GLN A 95 6.89 -14.05 21.96
C GLN A 95 7.54 -15.29 22.58
N GLY A 96 8.75 -15.16 23.13
CA GLY A 96 9.45 -16.28 23.77
C GLY A 96 10.06 -17.31 22.82
N LEU A 97 10.30 -16.94 21.56
CA LEU A 97 10.94 -17.80 20.56
C LEU A 97 12.47 -17.70 20.56
N SER A 98 13.06 -16.89 21.44
CA SER A 98 14.50 -16.81 21.63
C SER A 98 15.02 -18.02 22.40
N HIS A 99 16.14 -18.57 21.98
CA HIS A 99 16.84 -19.62 22.73
C HIS A 99 17.47 -19.03 24.01
N PRO A 100 17.47 -19.75 25.14
CA PRO A 100 18.18 -19.35 26.37
C PRO A 100 19.70 -19.33 26.19
#